data_AF-A0A7W0QCV9-F1
#
_entry.id   AF-A0A7W0QCV9-F1
#
_cell.length_a   1.000
_cell.length_b   1.000
_cell.length_c   1.000
_cell.angle_alpha   90.00
_cell.angle_beta   90.00
_cell.angle_gamma   90.00
#
_symmetry.space_group_name_H-M   'P 1'
#
loop_
_entity.id
_entity.type
_entity.pdbx_description
1 polymer ?
#
loop_
_entity_poly.entity_id
_entity_poly.type
_entity_poly.pdbx_seq_one_letter_code
_entity_poly.pdbx_strand_id
1 'polypeptide(L)'
;MARPLAVVTVLVASLAATLGANGACSKASTEGEAKQWAESPPPKDVPIPDTLAIAVVVDGAAKPAITGDTLRGARPDFVDEDRKAWRIPTLVPEAGPPGTVEATSPTGVSVKFTHPTADGLEPVLFLTRRGEVIVAALDPKDPFPRYHGQGGRLHRSGDQMPRVGPVSKLEITRGK
;
A
#
# COMPACT_ATOMS: atom_id res chain seq x y z
N MET A 1 -42.49 1.47 -46.77
CA MET A 1 -43.63 1.27 -45.83
C MET A 1 -43.44 2.23 -44.67
N ALA A 2 -44.21 3.32 -44.66
CA ALA A 2 -44.12 4.40 -43.70
C ALA A 2 -45.13 4.18 -42.55
N ARG A 3 -44.75 4.49 -41.31
CA ARG A 3 -45.67 4.56 -40.16
C ARG A 3 -45.51 5.91 -39.44
N PRO A 4 -46.61 6.49 -38.94
CA PRO A 4 -46.73 7.94 -38.73
C PRO A 4 -46.27 8.43 -37.36
N LEU A 5 -45.89 9.71 -37.33
CA LEU A 5 -45.63 10.54 -36.16
C LEU A 5 -46.87 10.63 -35.25
N ALA A 6 -46.66 10.46 -33.94
CA ALA A 6 -47.58 10.94 -32.92
C ALA A 6 -46.97 12.18 -32.25
N VAL A 7 -47.62 13.32 -32.49
CA VAL A 7 -47.38 14.60 -31.83
C VAL A 7 -48.08 14.56 -30.48
N VAL A 8 -47.35 14.76 -29.38
CA VAL A 8 -47.94 15.01 -28.06
C VAL A 8 -47.47 16.39 -27.60
N THR A 9 -48.40 17.33 -27.69
CA THR A 9 -48.31 18.68 -27.15
C THR A 9 -48.53 18.61 -25.63
N VAL A 10 -47.55 19.01 -24.82
CA VAL A 10 -47.74 19.23 -23.38
C VAL A 10 -47.59 20.71 -23.07
N LEU A 11 -48.61 21.22 -22.40
CA LEU A 11 -48.83 22.61 -22.03
C LEU A 11 -47.74 23.13 -21.07
N VAL A 12 -47.27 24.34 -21.35
CA VAL A 12 -46.44 25.16 -20.47
C VAL A 12 -47.30 25.69 -19.33
N ALA A 13 -46.85 25.52 -18.09
CA ALA A 13 -47.32 26.28 -16.94
C ALA A 13 -46.12 26.90 -16.23
N SER A 14 -45.93 28.20 -16.46
CA SER A 14 -44.96 29.04 -15.77
C SER A 14 -45.51 29.42 -14.39
N LEU A 15 -44.76 29.15 -13.32
CA LEU A 15 -44.93 29.83 -12.04
C LEU A 15 -43.59 30.41 -11.61
N ALA A 16 -43.59 31.72 -11.40
CA ALA A 16 -42.44 32.55 -11.06
C ALA A 16 -42.36 32.82 -9.55
N ALA A 17 -41.16 33.24 -9.15
CA ALA A 17 -40.75 33.88 -7.88
C ALA A 17 -40.49 32.90 -6.70
N THR A 18 -39.38 32.96 -5.97
CA THR A 18 -38.61 34.13 -5.48
C THR A 18 -37.13 33.78 -5.20
N LEU A 19 -36.20 34.69 -5.57
CA LEU A 19 -34.89 34.89 -4.93
C LEU A 19 -35.14 35.41 -3.50
N GLY A 20 -34.30 35.30 -2.47
CA GLY A 20 -32.91 34.92 -2.31
C GLY A 20 -32.37 35.61 -1.03
N ALA A 21 -31.56 34.87 -0.27
CA ALA A 21 -30.58 35.29 0.75
C ALA A 21 -30.99 36.21 1.94
N ASN A 22 -30.95 35.64 3.15
CA ASN A 22 -30.33 36.17 4.39
C ASN A 22 -30.44 35.01 5.40
N GLY A 23 -29.38 34.35 5.85
CA GLY A 23 -28.22 34.93 6.50
C GLY A 23 -28.29 34.58 7.99
N ALA A 24 -27.94 33.34 8.36
CA ALA A 24 -27.50 32.93 9.69
C ALA A 24 -27.16 31.44 9.69
N CYS A 25 -25.91 31.11 9.34
CA CYS A 25 -25.32 29.83 9.72
C CYS A 25 -25.19 29.84 11.25
N SER A 26 -26.16 29.24 11.95
CA SER A 26 -25.98 28.92 13.36
C SER A 26 -24.79 27.98 13.49
N LYS A 27 -23.70 28.54 14.00
CA LYS A 27 -22.54 27.91 14.61
C LYS A 27 -22.85 26.50 15.13
N ALA A 28 -22.54 25.48 14.34
CA ALA A 28 -22.30 24.13 14.83
C ALA A 28 -20.79 24.03 15.10
N SER A 29 -20.35 24.59 16.22
CA SER A 29 -18.98 24.46 16.71
C SER A 29 -19.07 24.37 18.22
N THR A 30 -19.03 23.15 18.74
CA THR A 30 -18.38 22.74 20.00
C THR A 30 -18.81 21.32 20.40
N GLU A 31 -18.64 20.30 19.53
CA GLU A 31 -18.66 18.88 19.98
C GLU A 31 -17.68 18.03 19.13
N GLY A 32 -16.51 18.57 18.80
CA GLY A 32 -15.48 17.86 18.02
C GLY A 32 -14.31 17.33 18.85
N GLU A 33 -14.13 17.79 20.09
CA GLU A 33 -12.90 17.53 20.87
C GLU A 33 -12.97 16.30 21.78
N ALA A 34 -14.15 15.74 22.04
CA ALA A 34 -14.32 14.66 23.01
C ALA A 34 -14.34 13.23 22.41
N LYS A 35 -14.10 13.06 21.11
CA LYS A 35 -14.00 11.74 20.45
C LYS A 35 -12.76 11.61 19.57
N GLN A 36 -11.67 12.29 19.92
CA GLN A 36 -10.38 11.87 19.41
C GLN A 36 -10.06 10.56 20.12
N TRP A 37 -10.40 9.44 19.45
CA TRP A 37 -10.06 8.10 19.91
C TRP A 37 -8.62 8.14 20.40
N ALA A 38 -8.41 7.84 21.68
CA ALA A 38 -7.11 7.45 22.20
C ALA A 38 -6.79 6.12 21.53
N GLU A 39 -6.34 6.19 20.27
CA GLU A 39 -5.74 5.07 19.59
C GLU A 39 -4.49 4.78 20.41
N SER A 40 -4.58 3.76 21.27
CA SER A 40 -3.45 3.31 22.07
C SER A 40 -2.23 3.26 21.17
N PRO A 41 -1.09 3.84 21.59
CA PRO A 41 0.09 3.87 20.75
C PRO A 41 0.35 2.45 20.24
N PRO A 42 0.64 2.28 18.93
CA PRO A 42 0.87 0.96 18.36
C PRO A 42 1.86 0.18 19.22
N PRO A 43 1.66 -1.14 19.40
CA PRO A 43 2.62 -1.97 20.10
C PRO A 43 4.01 -1.78 19.49
N LYS A 44 4.99 -1.45 20.34
CA LYS A 44 6.38 -1.16 19.92
C LYS A 44 7.09 -2.42 19.40
N ASP A 45 6.68 -3.59 19.87
CA ASP A 45 7.21 -4.88 19.44
C ASP A 45 6.12 -5.68 18.73
N VAL A 46 6.07 -5.53 17.41
CA VAL A 46 5.20 -6.33 16.57
C VAL A 46 5.87 -7.68 16.31
N PRO A 47 5.28 -8.81 16.75
CA PRO A 47 5.85 -10.12 16.51
C PRO A 47 5.77 -10.46 15.02
N ILE A 48 6.79 -11.18 14.54
CA ILE A 48 6.76 -11.80 13.21
C ILE A 48 5.73 -12.94 13.26
N PRO A 49 4.78 -13.03 12.31
CA PRO A 49 3.77 -14.09 12.32
C PRO A 49 4.40 -15.48 12.24
N ASP A 50 4.02 -16.38 13.15
CA ASP A 50 4.53 -17.76 13.17
C ASP A 50 4.03 -18.60 11.99
N THR A 51 2.88 -18.20 11.42
CA THR A 51 2.29 -18.83 10.23
C THR A 51 2.85 -18.29 8.92
N LEU A 52 3.84 -17.38 8.97
CA LEU A 52 4.45 -16.81 7.77
C LEU A 52 5.14 -17.90 6.95
N ALA A 53 4.70 -18.03 5.69
CA ALA A 53 5.36 -18.85 4.68
C ALA A 53 5.21 -18.18 3.31
N ILE A 54 6.31 -17.62 2.80
CA ILE A 54 6.37 -16.98 1.49
C ILE A 54 7.10 -17.92 0.54
N ALA A 55 6.40 -18.44 -0.46
CA ALA A 55 6.99 -19.30 -1.47
C ALA A 55 8.03 -18.53 -2.29
N VAL A 56 9.20 -19.12 -2.54
CA VAL A 56 10.26 -18.50 -3.34
C VAL A 56 10.54 -19.36 -4.57
N VAL A 57 10.53 -18.73 -5.73
CA VAL A 57 10.91 -19.32 -7.01
C VAL A 57 12.01 -18.47 -7.63
N VAL A 58 13.11 -19.08 -8.05
CA VAL A 58 14.23 -18.41 -8.71
C VAL A 58 14.46 -19.05 -10.07
N ASP A 59 14.29 -18.28 -11.14
CA ASP A 59 14.37 -18.72 -12.54
C ASP A 59 13.54 -20.00 -12.81
N GLY A 60 12.33 -20.05 -12.25
CA GLY A 60 11.42 -21.19 -12.35
C GLY A 60 11.72 -22.36 -11.39
N ALA A 61 12.84 -22.34 -10.65
CA ALA A 61 13.16 -23.37 -9.67
C ALA A 61 12.68 -22.98 -8.26
N ALA A 62 11.95 -23.88 -7.60
CA ALA A 62 11.53 -23.68 -6.21
C ALA A 62 12.74 -23.62 -5.26
N LYS A 63 12.68 -22.70 -4.29
CA LYS A 63 13.66 -22.51 -3.22
C LYS A 63 12.98 -22.66 -1.86
N PRO A 64 13.76 -22.79 -0.77
CA PRO A 64 13.20 -22.74 0.58
C PRO A 64 12.35 -21.47 0.75
N ALA A 65 11.17 -21.63 1.34
CA ALA A 65 10.28 -20.52 1.63
C ALA A 65 10.90 -19.58 2.68
N ILE A 66 10.55 -18.30 2.61
CA ILE A 66 10.86 -17.34 3.70
C ILE A 66 9.79 -17.53 4.77
N THR A 67 10.21 -17.97 5.95
CA THR A 67 9.31 -18.22 7.09
C THR A 67 9.50 -17.19 8.20
N GLY A 68 8.66 -17.27 9.24
CA GLY A 68 8.85 -16.50 10.46
C GLY A 68 10.23 -16.73 11.09
N ASP A 69 10.73 -17.98 11.08
CA ASP A 69 12.07 -18.32 11.56
C ASP A 69 13.18 -17.75 10.69
N THR A 70 13.00 -17.74 9.36
CA THR A 70 13.93 -17.07 8.44
C THR A 70 14.08 -15.60 8.82
N LEU A 71 12.97 -14.89 9.05
CA LEU A 71 13.00 -13.46 9.41
C LEU A 71 13.52 -13.21 10.84
N ARG A 72 13.24 -14.10 11.79
CA ARG A 72 13.80 -14.01 13.15
C ARG A 72 15.31 -14.24 13.18
N GLY A 73 15.81 -15.14 12.34
CA GLY A 73 17.24 -15.44 12.22
C GLY A 73 18.01 -14.41 11.40
N ALA A 74 17.34 -13.69 10.49
CA ALA A 74 17.96 -12.67 9.65
C ALA A 74 17.94 -11.29 10.33
N ARG A 75 19.10 -10.63 10.39
CA ARG A 75 19.17 -9.23 10.81
C ARG A 75 18.42 -8.34 9.82
N PRO A 76 17.49 -7.46 10.26
CA PRO A 76 16.88 -6.46 9.38
C PRO A 76 17.94 -5.51 8.80
N ASP A 77 17.84 -5.21 7.51
CA ASP A 77 18.69 -4.22 6.84
C ASP A 77 18.30 -2.79 7.22
N PHE A 78 17.02 -2.57 7.52
CA PHE A 78 16.48 -1.31 8.00
C PHE A 78 15.65 -1.55 9.25
N VAL A 79 15.92 -0.79 10.32
CA VAL A 79 15.18 -0.88 11.60
C VAL A 79 15.02 0.49 12.24
N ASP A 80 13.82 0.76 12.76
CA ASP A 80 13.57 1.81 13.75
C ASP A 80 12.80 1.23 14.95
N GLU A 81 12.29 2.08 15.84
CA GLU A 81 11.56 1.63 17.03
C GLU A 81 10.30 0.80 16.71
N ASP A 82 9.69 0.97 15.54
CA ASP A 82 8.39 0.37 15.21
C ASP A 82 8.40 -0.52 13.96
N ARG A 83 9.46 -0.47 13.15
CA ARG A 83 9.50 -1.03 11.80
C ARG A 83 10.77 -1.81 11.56
N LYS A 84 10.61 -2.91 10.82
CA LYS A 84 11.70 -3.76 10.36
C LYS A 84 11.51 -4.04 8.88
N ALA A 85 12.58 -3.91 8.11
CA ALA A 85 12.60 -4.30 6.72
C ALA A 85 13.90 -5.03 6.36
N TRP A 86 13.78 -5.98 5.45
CA TRP A 86 14.86 -6.79 4.91
C TRP A 86 14.89 -6.60 3.40
N ARG A 87 16.06 -6.33 2.85
CA ARG A 87 16.28 -6.38 1.41
C ARG A 87 16.02 -7.80 0.93
N ILE A 88 15.30 -7.95 -0.18
CA ILE A 88 15.07 -9.29 -0.76
C ILE A 88 16.40 -10.02 -1.03
N PRO A 89 17.47 -9.37 -1.55
CA PRO A 89 18.80 -9.99 -1.68
C PRO A 89 19.44 -10.51 -0.38
N THR A 90 19.12 -9.93 0.78
CA THR A 90 19.63 -10.41 2.07
C THR A 90 19.02 -11.76 2.44
N LEU A 91 17.76 -11.99 2.05
CA LEU A 91 17.02 -13.23 2.33
C LEU A 91 17.17 -14.27 1.21
N VAL A 92 17.31 -13.79 -0.03
CA VAL A 92 17.48 -14.62 -1.23
C VAL A 92 18.59 -14.00 -2.07
N PRO A 93 19.85 -14.44 -1.91
CA PRO A 93 21.01 -13.84 -2.59
C PRO A 93 20.87 -13.72 -4.10
N GLU A 94 20.14 -14.64 -4.73
CA GLU A 94 19.89 -14.63 -6.17
C GLU A 94 18.96 -13.52 -6.67
N ALA A 95 18.33 -12.77 -5.76
CA ALA A 95 17.54 -11.57 -6.08
C ALA A 95 18.40 -10.31 -6.24
N GLY A 96 19.73 -10.41 -6.11
CA GLY A 96 20.64 -9.29 -6.31
C GLY A 96 20.56 -8.65 -7.71
N PRO A 97 21.05 -7.42 -7.87
CA PRO A 97 21.06 -6.74 -9.15
C PRO A 97 22.17 -7.30 -10.07
N PRO A 98 21.95 -7.40 -11.40
CA PRO A 98 20.71 -7.10 -12.10
C PRO A 98 19.67 -8.23 -11.97
N GLY A 99 18.38 -7.89 -11.97
CA GLY A 99 17.29 -8.88 -11.94
C GLY A 99 15.90 -8.29 -11.79
N THR A 100 14.91 -9.15 -11.59
CA THR A 100 13.54 -8.75 -11.24
C THR A 100 13.01 -9.58 -10.08
N VAL A 101 12.27 -8.92 -9.19
CA VAL A 101 11.50 -9.55 -8.12
C VAL A 101 10.03 -9.27 -8.39
N GLU A 102 9.22 -10.31 -8.54
CA GLU A 102 7.77 -10.22 -8.60
C GLU A 102 7.19 -10.78 -7.30
N ALA A 103 6.42 -9.96 -6.59
CA ALA A 103 5.74 -10.35 -5.37
C ALA A 103 4.25 -10.52 -5.66
N THR A 104 3.65 -11.61 -5.16
CA THR A 104 2.23 -11.92 -5.34
C THR A 104 1.53 -12.06 -3.99
N SER A 105 0.32 -11.52 -3.88
CA SER A 105 -0.57 -11.71 -2.72
C SER A 105 -1.31 -13.07 -2.79
N PRO A 106 -1.90 -13.55 -1.68
CA PRO A 106 -2.81 -14.70 -1.71
C PRO A 106 -4.00 -14.56 -2.68
N THR A 107 -4.41 -13.32 -2.99
CA THR A 107 -5.50 -13.02 -3.91
C THR A 107 -5.06 -12.89 -5.38
N GLY A 108 -3.78 -13.10 -5.68
CA GLY A 108 -3.24 -13.06 -7.04
C GLY A 108 -2.85 -11.67 -7.53
N VAL A 109 -2.89 -10.63 -6.68
CA VAL A 109 -2.37 -9.30 -7.04
C VAL A 109 -0.85 -9.38 -7.06
N SER A 110 -0.21 -8.96 -8.15
CA SER A 110 1.25 -8.94 -8.25
C SER A 110 1.82 -7.56 -8.50
N VAL A 111 3.04 -7.35 -7.99
CA VAL A 111 3.87 -6.17 -8.22
C VAL A 111 5.24 -6.64 -8.62
N LYS A 112 5.77 -6.11 -9.73
CA LYS A 112 7.09 -6.44 -10.25
C LYS A 112 8.05 -5.28 -10.06
N PHE A 113 9.20 -5.58 -9.50
CA PHE A 113 10.29 -4.66 -9.25
C PHE A 113 11.48 -5.04 -10.13
N THR A 114 11.97 -4.12 -10.96
CA THR A 114 13.29 -4.26 -11.58
C THR A 114 14.35 -3.89 -10.57
N HIS A 115 15.47 -4.61 -10.55
CA HIS A 115 16.56 -4.35 -9.63
C HIS A 115 17.89 -4.23 -10.41
N PRO A 116 18.57 -3.06 -10.37
CA PRO A 116 18.17 -1.84 -9.64
C PRO A 116 16.89 -1.21 -10.22
N THR A 117 16.16 -0.46 -9.38
CA THR A 117 15.07 0.39 -9.86
C THR A 117 15.66 1.69 -10.42
N ALA A 118 14.95 2.36 -11.34
CA ALA A 118 15.44 3.61 -11.95
C ALA A 118 15.68 4.73 -10.92
N ASP A 119 14.87 4.75 -9.86
CA ASP A 119 14.90 5.78 -8.81
C ASP A 119 15.81 5.39 -7.63
N GLY A 120 16.53 4.26 -7.71
CA GLY A 120 17.41 3.79 -6.63
C GLY A 120 16.68 3.21 -5.41
N LEU A 121 15.38 2.91 -5.55
CA LEU A 121 14.58 2.19 -4.57
C LEU A 121 14.97 0.71 -4.52
N GLU A 122 14.87 0.13 -3.33
CA GLU A 122 15.14 -1.27 -3.05
C GLU A 122 13.84 -2.06 -2.84
N PRO A 123 13.66 -3.22 -3.48
CA PRO A 123 12.60 -4.13 -3.10
C PRO A 123 12.92 -4.73 -1.73
N VAL A 124 12.00 -4.59 -0.79
CA VAL A 124 12.15 -5.08 0.58
C VAL A 124 10.94 -5.88 1.03
N LEU A 125 11.19 -6.84 1.91
CA LEU A 125 10.19 -7.41 2.81
C LEU A 125 10.06 -6.49 4.01
N PHE A 126 8.84 -6.05 4.31
CA PHE A 126 8.57 -5.05 5.35
C PHE A 126 7.55 -5.60 6.35
N LEU A 127 7.90 -5.61 7.63
CA LEU A 127 6.99 -5.92 8.72
C LEU A 127 6.27 -4.65 9.16
N THR A 128 4.96 -4.59 8.91
CA THR A 128 4.13 -3.47 9.28
C THR A 128 3.81 -3.45 10.77
N ARG A 129 3.39 -2.28 11.28
CA ARG A 129 2.91 -2.12 12.65
C ARG A 129 1.68 -2.97 12.99
N ARG A 130 1.03 -3.58 11.99
CA ARG A 130 -0.14 -4.47 12.14
C ARG A 130 0.23 -5.95 12.17
N GLY A 131 1.52 -6.28 12.06
CA GLY A 131 1.98 -7.66 11.97
C GLY A 131 1.86 -8.27 10.57
N GLU A 132 1.49 -7.47 9.57
CA GLU A 132 1.48 -7.92 8.18
C GLU A 132 2.89 -7.81 7.58
N VAL A 133 3.27 -8.85 6.83
CA VAL A 133 4.48 -8.85 6.02
C VAL A 133 4.11 -8.52 4.58
N ILE A 134 4.69 -7.45 4.05
CA ILE A 134 4.42 -6.92 2.71
C ILE A 134 5.72 -6.84 1.91
N VAL A 135 5.60 -6.71 0.59
CA VAL A 135 6.72 -6.31 -0.27
C VAL A 135 6.48 -4.90 -0.76
N ALA A 136 7.48 -4.04 -0.66
CA ALA A 136 7.42 -2.66 -1.10
C ALA A 136 8.74 -2.22 -1.74
N ALA A 137 8.68 -1.18 -2.56
CA ALA A 137 9.86 -0.37 -2.87
C ALA A 137 10.15 0.56 -1.69
N LEU A 138 11.41 0.70 -1.32
CA LEU A 138 11.88 1.52 -0.20
C LEU A 138 13.08 2.37 -0.63
N ASP A 139 13.13 3.63 -0.21
CA ASP A 139 14.33 4.48 -0.40
C ASP A 139 15.35 4.17 0.71
N PRO A 140 16.55 3.65 0.40
CA PRO A 140 17.55 3.34 1.43
C PRO A 140 18.04 4.57 2.21
N LYS A 141 17.89 5.78 1.68
CA LYS A 141 18.32 7.04 2.32
C LYS A 141 17.31 7.54 3.35
N ASP A 142 16.04 7.21 3.15
CA ASP A 142 14.96 7.50 4.08
C ASP A 142 14.01 6.28 4.11
N PRO A 143 14.40 5.17 4.78
CA PRO A 143 13.66 3.92 4.74
C PRO A 143 12.26 4.02 5.36
N PHE A 144 12.08 5.04 6.20
CA PHE A 144 11.03 5.10 7.21
C PHE A 144 10.55 6.55 7.44
N PRO A 145 10.11 7.29 6.39
CA PRO A 145 9.69 8.67 6.54
C PRO A 145 8.57 8.81 7.58
N ARG A 146 8.49 9.98 8.18
CA ARG A 146 7.48 10.28 9.22
C ARG A 146 6.05 10.28 8.67
N TYR A 147 5.86 10.35 7.35
CA TYR A 147 4.56 10.42 6.71
C TYR A 147 4.46 9.46 5.53
N HIS A 148 3.54 8.50 5.64
CA HIS A 148 3.26 7.46 4.62
C HIS A 148 1.77 7.39 4.26
N GLY A 149 1.06 8.53 4.35
CA GLY A 149 -0.35 8.58 4.01
C GLY A 149 -0.57 8.44 2.51
N GLN A 150 -1.78 8.05 2.08
CA GLN A 150 -2.20 7.99 0.67
C GLN A 150 -2.18 9.36 -0.05
N GLY A 151 -1.82 10.44 0.66
CA GLY A 151 -1.83 11.80 0.15
C GLY A 151 -3.25 12.35 0.02
N GLY A 152 -3.35 13.63 -0.32
CA GLY A 152 -4.64 14.28 -0.62
C GLY A 152 -5.36 14.88 0.60
N ARG A 153 -5.11 14.42 1.83
CA ARG A 153 -5.46 15.17 3.04
C ARG A 153 -4.33 16.17 3.35
N LEU A 154 -4.69 17.44 3.57
CA LEU A 154 -3.75 18.54 3.88
C LEU A 154 -2.78 18.92 2.75
N HIS A 155 -3.14 18.70 1.48
CA HIS A 155 -2.31 19.06 0.30
C HIS A 155 -0.91 18.43 0.27
N ARG A 156 -0.74 17.26 0.91
CA ARG A 156 0.54 16.52 0.86
C ARG A 156 0.45 15.42 -0.20
N SER A 157 1.52 15.26 -0.98
CA SER A 157 1.69 14.08 -1.84
C SER A 157 1.71 12.82 -0.98
N GLY A 158 1.00 11.79 -1.43
CA GLY A 158 0.97 10.51 -0.75
C GLY A 158 2.20 9.67 -1.05
N ASP A 159 2.38 8.60 -0.28
CA ASP A 159 3.31 7.53 -0.63
C ASP A 159 2.78 6.81 -1.87
N GLN A 160 3.43 7.04 -3.01
CA GLN A 160 3.11 6.42 -4.30
C GLN A 160 3.89 5.13 -4.52
N MET A 161 4.68 4.67 -3.54
CA MET A 161 5.56 3.53 -3.76
C MET A 161 4.73 2.24 -3.95
N PRO A 162 5.06 1.45 -4.99
CA PRO A 162 4.35 0.22 -5.26
C PRO A 162 4.58 -0.78 -4.12
N ARG A 163 3.50 -1.40 -3.66
CA ARG A 163 3.51 -2.39 -2.57
C ARG A 163 2.42 -3.44 -2.74
N VAL A 164 2.67 -4.63 -2.20
CA VAL A 164 1.72 -5.75 -2.15
C VAL A 164 1.77 -6.42 -0.79
N GLY A 165 0.60 -6.66 -0.20
CA GLY A 165 0.48 -7.19 1.14
C GLY A 165 -0.90 -7.81 1.40
N PRO A 166 -1.01 -8.86 2.23
CA PRO A 166 0.08 -9.74 2.63
C PRO A 166 0.69 -10.44 1.41
N VAL A 167 1.98 -10.80 1.46
CA VAL A 167 2.68 -11.50 0.37
C VAL A 167 2.65 -13.02 0.60
N SER A 168 2.43 -13.80 -0.47
CA SER A 168 2.45 -15.26 -0.43
C SER A 168 3.52 -15.88 -1.33
N LYS A 169 3.98 -15.17 -2.37
CA LYS A 169 4.99 -15.66 -3.32
C LYS A 169 5.96 -14.56 -3.72
N LEU A 170 7.24 -14.93 -3.85
CA LEU A 170 8.28 -14.21 -4.57
C LEU A 170 8.74 -15.03 -5.77
N GLU A 171 8.73 -14.41 -6.94
CA GLU A 171 9.29 -14.95 -8.16
C GLU A 171 10.46 -14.06 -8.60
N ILE A 172 11.63 -14.66 -8.69
CA ILE A 172 12.89 -13.97 -8.94
C ILE A 172 13.41 -14.41 -10.30
N THR A 173 13.76 -13.45 -11.14
CA THR A 173 14.44 -13.69 -12.41
C THR A 173 15.78 -12.97 -12.37
N ARG A 174 16.87 -13.72 -12.57
CA ARG A 174 18.20 -13.13 -12.64
C ARG A 174 18.36 -12.32 -13.93
N GLY A 175 18.97 -11.14 -13.82
CA GLY A 175 19.41 -10.36 -14.97
C GLY A 175 20.64 -10.99 -15.61
N LYS A 176 20.83 -10.75 -16.90
CA LYS A 176 22.04 -11.12 -17.64
C LYS A 176 23.06 -10.00 -17.61
#